data_AF-C4Y1X7-F1
#
_entry.id   AF-C4Y1X7-F1
#
_cell.length_a   1.000
_cell.length_b   1.000
_cell.length_c   1.000
_cell.angle_alpha   90.00
_cell.angle_beta   90.00
_cell.angle_gamma   90.00
#
_symmetry.space_group_name_H-M   'P 1'
#
loop_
_entity.id
_entity.type
_entity.pdbx_description
1 polymer ?
#
loop_
_entity_poly.entity_id
_entity_poly.type
_entity_poly.pdbx_seq_one_letter_code
_entity_poly.pdbx_strand_id
1 'polypeptide(L)'
;MVSEQQNISPQEALGLYKNTLNFNVISRYDPAVKQLLYTTSHCVLYKYDDSSQEWIKTDFQGALTLYLRDFVSPTTPGPFNYSDLQKLFCYGLLLLNRSNPEFFSLGLLPNKITKHYFPHGLNGNGISEMGVEIADNLIMVKNLLGEIYGLWIFNEEDRQKLFKLMSFCLDNEMKQ
;
A
#
# COMPACT_ATOMS: atom_id res chain seq x y z
N MET A 1 19.44 6.79 41.52
CA MET A 1 19.64 6.41 40.11
C MET A 1 19.03 7.54 39.29
N VAL A 2 19.88 8.40 38.72
CA VAL A 2 19.41 9.54 37.91
C VAL A 2 19.10 8.96 36.53
N SER A 3 17.84 9.01 36.13
CA SER A 3 17.40 8.67 34.78
C SER A 3 18.11 9.62 33.80
N GLU A 4 18.97 9.09 32.94
CA GLU A 4 19.52 9.85 31.82
C GLU A 4 18.37 10.34 30.93
N GLN A 5 18.14 11.66 30.92
CA GLN A 5 17.24 12.28 29.97
C GLN A 5 17.89 12.14 28.59
N GLN A 6 17.35 11.24 27.75
CA GLN A 6 17.76 11.13 26.36
C GLN A 6 17.38 12.43 25.64
N ASN A 7 18.38 13.27 25.34
CA ASN A 7 18.20 14.47 24.52
C ASN A 7 18.00 14.08 23.06
N ILE A 8 16.78 14.23 22.56
CA ILE A 8 16.43 14.01 21.15
C ILE A 8 17.03 15.14 20.31
N SER A 9 17.68 14.82 19.20
CA SER A 9 18.22 15.83 18.28
C SER A 9 17.10 16.57 17.53
N PRO A 10 17.33 17.80 17.04
CA PRO A 10 16.34 18.53 16.23
C PRO A 10 15.85 17.77 14.99
N GLN A 11 16.73 16.97 14.38
CA GLN A 11 16.40 16.16 13.19
C GLN A 11 15.45 15.01 13.55
N GLU A 12 15.71 14.32 14.65
CA GLU A 12 14.84 13.26 15.16
C GLU A 12 13.48 13.82 15.58
N ALA A 13 13.45 14.98 16.25
CA ALA A 13 12.22 15.67 16.62
C ALA A 13 11.37 16.04 15.38
N LEU A 14 12.01 16.56 14.33
CA LEU A 14 11.35 16.86 13.05
C LEU A 14 10.81 15.57 12.37
N GLY A 15 11.59 14.49 12.41
CA GLY A 15 11.18 13.19 11.88
C GLY A 15 9.94 12.63 12.60
N LEU A 16 9.92 12.70 13.94
CA LEU A 16 8.77 12.31 14.75
C LEU A 16 7.52 13.14 14.42
N TYR A 17 7.68 14.46 14.31
CA TYR A 17 6.58 15.36 13.94
C TYR A 17 6.01 15.04 12.55
N LYS A 18 6.88 14.85 11.56
CA LYS A 18 6.48 14.49 10.19
C LYS A 18 5.72 13.16 10.15
N ASN A 19 6.20 12.14 10.85
CA ASN A 19 5.53 10.84 10.91
C ASN A 19 4.16 10.94 11.59
N THR A 20 4.06 11.71 12.66
CA THR A 20 2.80 11.93 13.40
C THR A 20 1.77 12.65 12.53
N LEU A 21 2.18 13.70 11.81
CA LEU A 21 1.30 14.41 10.89
C LEU A 21 0.83 13.52 9.74
N ASN A 22 1.75 12.78 9.11
CA ASN A 22 1.40 11.86 8.04
C ASN A 22 0.37 10.82 8.51
N PHE A 23 0.58 10.25 9.70
CA PHE A 23 -0.35 9.30 10.30
C PHE A 23 -1.74 9.93 10.51
N ASN A 24 -1.78 11.14 11.08
CA ASN A 24 -3.04 11.85 11.34
C ASN A 24 -3.79 12.26 10.06
N VAL A 25 -3.08 12.49 8.95
CA VAL A 25 -3.71 12.76 7.66
C VAL A 25 -4.28 11.46 7.10
N ILE A 26 -3.50 10.38 7.09
CA ILE A 26 -3.93 9.08 6.56
C ILE A 26 -5.12 8.55 7.35
N SER A 27 -5.15 8.70 8.67
CA SER A 27 -6.24 8.20 9.53
C SER A 27 -7.59 8.88 9.27
N ARG A 28 -7.61 10.05 8.62
CA ARG A 28 -8.85 10.69 8.17
C ARG A 28 -9.45 10.03 6.94
N TYR A 29 -8.63 9.42 6.09
CA TYR A 29 -9.05 8.73 4.88
C TYR A 29 -9.22 7.22 5.10
N ASP A 30 -8.35 6.63 5.92
CA ASP A 30 -8.39 5.21 6.29
C ASP A 30 -8.24 5.07 7.81
N PRO A 31 -9.36 5.03 8.56
CA PRO A 31 -9.35 4.90 10.02
C PRO A 31 -8.70 3.63 10.54
N ALA A 32 -8.48 2.62 9.68
CA ALA A 32 -7.83 1.37 10.04
C ALA A 32 -6.29 1.48 10.04
N VAL A 33 -5.69 2.62 9.70
CA VAL A 33 -4.23 2.78 9.75
C VAL A 33 -3.69 2.50 11.16
N LYS A 34 -2.74 1.57 11.26
CA LYS A 34 -2.11 1.17 12.52
C LYS A 34 -0.68 1.68 12.64
N GLN A 35 0.10 1.58 11.57
CA GLN A 35 1.51 1.95 11.56
C GLN A 35 1.97 2.33 10.15
N LEU A 36 2.71 3.43 10.03
CA LEU A 36 3.37 3.77 8.75
C LEU A 36 4.59 2.87 8.56
N LEU A 37 4.69 2.22 7.41
CA LEU A 37 5.80 1.32 7.08
C LEU A 37 6.84 2.01 6.22
N TYR A 38 6.39 2.81 5.25
CA TYR A 38 7.29 3.56 4.36
C TYR A 38 6.60 4.78 3.79
N THR A 39 7.35 5.88 3.61
CA THR A 39 6.88 7.06 2.89
C THR A 39 7.96 7.53 1.93
N THR A 40 7.59 7.72 0.67
CA THR A 40 8.44 8.43 -0.32
C THR A 40 7.81 9.76 -0.69
N SER A 41 8.65 10.74 -1.00
CA SER A 41 8.23 12.14 -1.19
C SER A 41 7.49 12.35 -2.51
N HIS A 42 7.83 11.60 -3.56
CA HIS A 42 7.30 11.81 -4.90
C HIS A 42 7.17 10.51 -5.69
N CYS A 43 5.92 10.20 -6.05
CA CYS A 43 5.50 9.13 -6.93
C CYS A 43 4.61 9.71 -8.03
N VAL A 44 4.75 9.21 -9.25
CA VAL A 44 3.81 9.43 -10.36
C VAL A 44 3.15 8.08 -10.69
N LEU A 45 1.83 8.05 -10.75
CA LEU A 45 1.07 6.84 -11.04
C LEU A 45 0.77 6.72 -12.53
N TYR A 46 1.01 5.53 -13.06
CA TYR A 46 0.60 5.09 -14.40
C TYR A 46 -0.40 3.95 -14.25
N LYS A 47 -1.32 3.83 -15.22
CA LYS A 47 -2.19 2.66 -15.37
C LYS A 47 -1.86 2.01 -16.70
N TYR A 48 -1.70 0.70 -16.69
CA TYR A 48 -1.54 -0.06 -17.93
C TYR A 48 -2.90 -0.21 -18.61
N ASP A 49 -2.95 0.05 -19.90
CA ASP A 49 -4.14 -0.17 -20.71
C ASP A 49 -3.94 -1.41 -21.59
N ASP A 50 -4.68 -2.47 -21.26
CA ASP A 50 -4.61 -3.74 -21.98
C ASP A 50 -5.05 -3.60 -23.45
N SER A 51 -5.89 -2.62 -23.78
CA SER A 51 -6.41 -2.46 -25.14
C SER A 51 -5.38 -1.84 -26.10
N SER A 52 -4.63 -0.84 -25.63
CA SER A 52 -3.55 -0.22 -26.39
C SER A 52 -2.18 -0.88 -26.15
N GLN A 53 -2.04 -1.71 -25.10
CA GLN A 53 -0.79 -2.28 -24.62
C GLN A 53 0.22 -1.21 -24.18
N GLU A 54 -0.26 -0.07 -23.68
CA GLU A 54 0.56 1.08 -23.31
C GLU A 54 0.39 1.52 -21.84
N TRP A 55 1.40 2.22 -21.33
CA TRP A 55 1.32 2.88 -20.03
C TRP A 55 0.68 4.27 -20.17
N ILE A 56 -0.49 4.44 -19.56
CA ILE A 56 -1.17 5.73 -19.51
C ILE A 56 -0.81 6.43 -18.21
N LYS A 57 -0.19 7.61 -18.32
CA LYS A 57 0.08 8.48 -17.18
C LYS A 57 -1.24 8.99 -16.60
N THR A 58 -1.44 8.81 -15.30
CA THR A 58 -2.62 9.35 -14.61
C THR A 58 -2.37 10.78 -14.11
N ASP A 59 -3.38 11.42 -13.53
CA ASP A 59 -3.29 12.74 -12.89
C ASP A 59 -2.80 12.66 -11.43
N PHE A 60 -2.53 11.45 -10.91
CA PHE A 60 -2.04 11.23 -9.56
C PHE A 60 -0.51 11.37 -9.49
N GLN A 61 -0.05 12.41 -8.80
CA GLN A 61 1.35 12.62 -8.46
C GLN A 61 1.51 13.23 -7.07
N GLY A 62 2.38 12.66 -6.24
CA GLY A 62 2.55 13.19 -4.88
C GLY A 62 3.27 12.25 -3.92
N ALA A 63 3.03 12.46 -2.63
CA ALA A 63 3.62 11.64 -1.59
C ALA A 63 2.90 10.30 -1.52
N LEU A 64 3.67 9.21 -1.48
CA LEU A 64 3.16 7.84 -1.44
C LEU A 64 3.55 7.23 -0.09
N THR A 65 2.57 6.64 0.60
CA THR A 65 2.78 5.97 1.88
C THR A 65 2.25 4.55 1.84
N LEU A 66 3.10 3.60 2.24
CA LEU A 66 2.74 2.22 2.57
C LEU A 66 2.57 2.11 4.08
N TYR A 67 1.47 1.51 4.53
CA TYR A 67 1.13 1.40 5.94
C TYR A 67 0.45 0.08 6.28
N LEU A 68 0.64 -0.35 7.52
CA LEU A 68 -0.07 -1.47 8.14
C LEU A 68 -1.45 -0.99 8.59
N ARG A 69 -2.44 -1.86 8.40
CA ARG A 69 -3.82 -1.65 8.80
C ARG A 69 -4.18 -2.57 9.96
N ASP A 70 -5.13 -2.17 10.78
CA ASP A 70 -5.89 -3.11 11.60
C ASP A 70 -6.84 -3.87 10.67
N PHE A 71 -6.63 -5.18 10.60
CA PHE A 71 -7.39 -6.08 9.74
C PHE A 71 -8.00 -7.21 10.56
N VAL A 72 -9.11 -7.75 10.06
CA VAL A 72 -9.75 -8.92 10.66
C VAL A 72 -9.25 -10.14 9.91
N SER A 73 -8.51 -11.02 10.59
CA SER A 73 -8.26 -12.36 10.06
C SER A 73 -9.60 -13.10 10.08
N PRO A 74 -10.10 -13.61 8.95
CA PRO A 74 -11.28 -14.46 8.99
C PRO A 74 -10.96 -15.69 9.83
N THR A 75 -11.92 -16.16 10.61
CA THR A 75 -11.80 -17.39 11.41
C THR A 75 -12.43 -18.58 10.71
N THR A 76 -13.34 -18.32 9.77
CA THR A 76 -13.98 -19.32 8.92
C THR A 76 -13.96 -18.85 7.47
N PRO A 77 -13.70 -19.75 6.50
CA PRO A 77 -14.03 -19.51 5.11
C PRO A 77 -15.54 -19.26 5.00
N GLY A 78 -15.94 -18.17 4.35
CA GLY A 78 -17.34 -17.83 4.16
C GLY A 78 -17.55 -17.10 2.84
N PRO A 79 -18.80 -16.87 2.41
CA PRO A 79 -19.06 -16.01 1.27
C PRO A 79 -18.70 -14.58 1.67
N PHE A 80 -17.50 -14.17 1.31
CA PHE A 80 -17.09 -12.78 1.40
C PHE A 80 -17.76 -12.01 0.25
N ASN A 81 -18.02 -10.74 0.47
CA ASN A 81 -18.38 -9.81 -0.60
C ASN A 81 -17.29 -8.74 -0.76
N TYR A 82 -17.44 -7.85 -1.74
CA TYR A 82 -16.47 -6.77 -1.97
C TYR A 82 -16.28 -5.84 -0.76
N SER A 83 -17.33 -5.61 0.04
CA SER A 83 -17.22 -4.76 1.24
C SER A 83 -16.42 -5.43 2.35
N ASP A 84 -16.34 -6.76 2.37
CA ASP A 84 -15.53 -7.50 3.34
C ASP A 84 -14.04 -7.37 3.04
N LEU A 85 -13.64 -7.26 1.76
CA LEU A 85 -12.23 -7.06 1.37
C LEU A 85 -11.59 -5.88 2.10
N GLN A 86 -12.35 -4.80 2.30
CA GLN A 86 -11.86 -3.60 3.00
C GLN A 86 -11.38 -3.91 4.43
N LYS A 87 -11.97 -4.91 5.09
CA LYS A 87 -11.58 -5.35 6.45
C LYS A 87 -10.45 -6.38 6.43
N LEU A 88 -10.19 -6.99 5.27
CA LEU A 88 -9.16 -8.02 5.10
C LEU A 88 -7.81 -7.45 4.67
N PHE A 89 -7.79 -6.32 3.96
CA PHE A 89 -6.52 -5.72 3.52
C PHE A 89 -5.64 -5.40 4.74
N CYS A 90 -4.55 -6.16 4.86
CA CYS A 90 -3.57 -6.02 5.93
C CYS A 90 -2.75 -4.74 5.78
N TYR A 91 -2.55 -4.28 4.55
CA TYR A 91 -1.77 -3.09 4.26
C TYR A 91 -2.54 -2.16 3.33
N GLY A 92 -2.19 -0.88 3.38
CA GLY A 92 -2.69 0.12 2.46
C GLY A 92 -1.55 0.87 1.81
N LEU A 93 -1.76 1.26 0.56
CA LEU A 93 -0.91 2.15 -0.20
C LEU A 93 -1.75 3.39 -0.53
N LEU A 94 -1.29 4.57 -0.13
CA LEU A 94 -2.00 5.84 -0.35
C LEU A 94 -1.07 6.86 -1.03
N LEU A 95 -1.50 7.37 -2.17
CA LEU A 95 -0.87 8.48 -2.88
C LEU A 95 -1.74 9.73 -2.73
N LEU A 96 -1.26 10.69 -1.95
CA LEU A 96 -1.91 11.99 -1.78
C LEU A 96 -1.54 12.88 -2.96
N ASN A 97 -2.52 13.22 -3.80
CA ASN A 97 -2.28 14.01 -4.99
C ASN A 97 -1.89 15.45 -4.64
N ARG A 98 -1.01 16.04 -5.45
CA ARG A 98 -0.60 17.44 -5.32
C ARG A 98 -1.38 18.37 -6.26
N SER A 99 -1.96 17.82 -7.32
CA SER A 99 -2.62 18.61 -8.35
C SER A 99 -4.10 18.88 -8.07
N ASN A 100 -4.76 18.01 -7.32
CA ASN A 100 -6.17 18.11 -6.94
C ASN A 100 -6.39 17.42 -5.57
N PRO A 101 -7.58 17.52 -4.96
CA PRO A 101 -7.84 16.94 -3.64
C PRO A 101 -8.14 15.43 -3.67
N GLU A 102 -8.13 14.79 -4.84
CA GLU A 102 -8.31 13.35 -4.95
C GLU A 102 -7.03 12.62 -4.50
N PHE A 103 -7.17 11.34 -4.18
CA PHE A 103 -6.04 10.49 -3.82
C PHE A 103 -6.22 9.14 -4.47
N PHE A 104 -5.11 8.46 -4.73
CA PHE A 104 -5.12 7.06 -5.12
C PHE A 104 -4.90 6.19 -3.89
N SER A 105 -5.71 5.14 -3.74
CA SER A 105 -5.55 4.15 -2.69
C SER A 105 -5.59 2.73 -3.25
N LEU A 106 -4.79 1.86 -2.65
CA LEU A 106 -4.77 0.44 -2.98
C LEU A 106 -4.57 -0.38 -1.70
N GLY A 107 -5.50 -1.28 -1.42
CA GLY A 107 -5.36 -2.27 -0.35
C GLY A 107 -4.49 -3.43 -0.81
N LEU A 108 -3.55 -3.88 0.04
CA LEU A 108 -2.75 -5.07 -0.21
C LEU A 108 -3.21 -6.22 0.68
N LEU A 109 -3.40 -7.38 0.08
CA LEU A 109 -3.78 -8.63 0.73
C LEU A 109 -2.69 -9.68 0.47
N PRO A 110 -2.08 -10.28 1.51
CA PRO A 110 -1.11 -11.35 1.34
C PRO A 110 -1.68 -12.50 0.50
N ASN A 111 -0.87 -13.00 -0.45
CA ASN A 111 -1.33 -13.99 -1.43
C ASN A 111 -1.74 -15.32 -0.79
N LYS A 112 -1.17 -15.67 0.37
CA LYS A 112 -1.61 -16.83 1.15
C LYS A 112 -3.05 -16.69 1.68
N ILE A 113 -3.43 -15.48 2.11
CA ILE A 113 -4.80 -15.18 2.55
C ILE A 113 -5.74 -15.24 1.35
N THR A 114 -5.33 -14.65 0.22
CA THR A 114 -6.08 -14.74 -1.05
C THR A 114 -6.34 -16.19 -1.46
N LYS A 115 -5.31 -17.04 -1.47
CA LYS A 115 -5.42 -18.47 -1.79
C LYS A 115 -6.34 -19.24 -0.86
N HIS A 116 -6.26 -18.96 0.44
CA HIS A 116 -6.99 -19.71 1.44
C HIS A 116 -8.49 -19.35 1.47
N TYR A 117 -8.81 -18.06 1.39
CA TYR A 117 -10.19 -17.57 1.55
C TYR A 117 -10.92 -17.36 0.22
N PHE A 118 -10.19 -17.22 -0.89
CA PHE A 118 -10.75 -16.94 -2.21
C PHE A 118 -10.23 -17.91 -3.30
N PRO A 119 -10.25 -19.25 -3.09
CA PRO A 119 -9.69 -20.20 -4.05
C PRO A 119 -10.41 -20.20 -5.42
N HIS A 120 -11.63 -19.64 -5.47
CA HIS A 120 -12.46 -19.52 -6.68
C HIS A 120 -12.85 -18.07 -7.00
N GLY A 121 -12.16 -17.10 -6.40
CA GLY A 121 -12.48 -15.67 -6.54
C GLY A 121 -13.69 -15.21 -5.70
N LEU A 122 -14.18 -13.99 -5.99
CA LEU A 122 -15.36 -13.41 -5.34
C LEU A 122 -16.53 -13.32 -6.33
N ASN A 123 -17.67 -13.92 -6.02
CA ASN A 123 -18.92 -13.80 -6.79
C ASN A 123 -18.78 -14.10 -8.30
N GLY A 124 -17.89 -15.03 -8.69
CA GLY A 124 -17.65 -15.36 -10.10
C GLY A 124 -16.77 -14.34 -10.85
N ASN A 125 -16.36 -13.25 -10.21
CA ASN A 125 -15.33 -12.35 -10.70
C ASN A 125 -13.97 -12.83 -10.18
N GLY A 126 -13.05 -13.04 -11.11
CA GLY A 126 -11.71 -13.59 -10.86
C GLY A 126 -10.90 -12.64 -9.99
N ILE A 127 -10.97 -12.82 -8.67
CA ILE A 127 -9.94 -12.29 -7.79
C ILE A 127 -8.68 -13.11 -7.99
N SER A 128 -7.64 -12.45 -8.47
CA SER A 128 -6.33 -13.04 -8.64
C SER A 128 -5.41 -12.66 -7.49
N GLU A 129 -4.35 -13.43 -7.33
CA GLU A 129 -3.20 -13.02 -6.53
C GLU A 129 -2.70 -11.65 -6.98
N MET A 130 -2.27 -10.86 -6.00
CA MET A 130 -1.60 -9.61 -6.27
C MET A 130 -0.16 -9.89 -6.70
N GLY A 131 0.38 -9.03 -7.54
CA GLY A 131 1.76 -9.12 -8.02
C GLY A 131 2.49 -7.81 -7.82
N VAL A 132 3.77 -7.88 -7.50
CA VAL A 132 4.65 -6.72 -7.53
C VAL A 132 5.96 -7.08 -8.20
N GLU A 133 6.35 -6.28 -9.19
CA GLU A 133 7.54 -6.49 -10.00
C GLU A 133 8.22 -5.14 -10.26
N ILE A 134 9.50 -5.15 -10.63
CA ILE A 134 10.18 -3.97 -11.17
C ILE A 134 10.43 -4.22 -12.65
N ALA A 135 9.99 -3.27 -13.48
CA ALA A 135 10.38 -3.18 -14.88
C ALA A 135 10.94 -1.78 -15.13
N ASP A 136 12.18 -1.71 -15.61
CA ASP A 136 12.94 -0.46 -15.78
C ASP A 136 12.97 0.43 -14.52
N ASN A 137 12.17 1.49 -14.52
CA ASN A 137 12.07 2.46 -13.44
C ASN A 137 10.69 2.52 -12.78
N LEU A 138 9.81 1.55 -13.06
CA LEU A 138 8.49 1.42 -12.48
C LEU A 138 8.43 0.24 -11.52
N ILE A 139 7.78 0.44 -10.38
CA ILE A 139 7.25 -0.67 -9.60
C ILE A 139 5.88 -1.00 -10.20
N MET A 140 5.77 -2.14 -10.85
CA MET A 140 4.51 -2.65 -11.39
C MET A 140 3.74 -3.35 -10.27
N VAL A 141 2.47 -3.01 -10.11
CA VAL A 141 1.59 -3.58 -9.09
C VAL A 141 0.31 -4.07 -9.76
N LYS A 142 0.07 -5.37 -9.71
CA LYS A 142 -1.19 -5.99 -10.12
C LYS A 142 -2.12 -6.10 -8.91
N ASN A 143 -3.31 -5.51 -8.99
CA ASN A 143 -4.28 -5.59 -7.90
C ASN A 143 -5.09 -6.92 -7.93
N LEU A 144 -5.96 -7.10 -6.94
CA LEU A 144 -6.83 -8.29 -6.84
C LEU A 144 -7.78 -8.46 -8.04
N LEU A 145 -8.10 -7.38 -8.75
CA LEU A 145 -8.99 -7.40 -9.92
C LEU A 145 -8.23 -7.61 -11.23
N GLY A 146 -6.91 -7.72 -11.17
CA GLY A 146 -6.05 -7.89 -12.33
C GLY A 146 -5.62 -6.60 -13.00
N GLU A 147 -6.05 -5.43 -12.52
CA GLU A 147 -5.58 -4.15 -13.04
C GLU A 147 -4.11 -3.93 -12.67
N ILE A 148 -3.35 -3.36 -13.60
CA ILE A 148 -1.91 -3.14 -13.45
C ILE A 148 -1.62 -1.64 -13.35
N TYR A 149 -0.92 -1.28 -12.29
CA TYR A 149 -0.47 0.08 -12.00
C TYR A 149 1.05 0.16 -12.02
N GLY A 150 1.59 1.28 -12.50
CA GLY A 150 3.03 1.56 -12.52
C GLY A 150 3.33 2.71 -11.58
N LEU A 151 4.15 2.47 -10.55
CA LEU A 151 4.59 3.49 -9.61
C LEU A 151 5.98 3.96 -10.00
N TRP A 152 6.06 5.18 -10.53
CA TRP A 152 7.33 5.82 -10.78
C TRP A 152 7.78 6.60 -9.55
N ILE A 153 8.72 6.03 -8.80
CA ILE A 153 9.30 6.67 -7.61
C ILE A 153 10.51 7.51 -8.01
N PHE A 154 10.54 8.79 -7.63
CA PHE A 154 11.60 9.73 -8.03
C PHE A 154 12.97 9.31 -7.50
N ASN A 155 13.05 8.95 -6.22
CA ASN A 155 14.28 8.48 -5.60
C ASN A 155 14.48 6.98 -5.85
N GLU A 156 15.65 6.60 -6.38
CA GLU A 156 15.95 5.20 -6.73
C GLU A 156 16.07 4.28 -5.51
N GLU A 157 16.70 4.76 -4.44
CA GLU A 157 16.83 4.02 -3.19
C GLU A 157 15.45 3.76 -2.56
N ASP A 158 14.57 4.77 -2.58
CA ASP A 158 13.17 4.63 -2.16
C ASP A 158 12.43 3.59 -2.99
N ARG A 159 12.65 3.58 -4.31
CA ARG A 159 12.03 2.60 -5.22
C ARG A 159 12.39 1.18 -4.81
N GLN A 160 13.68 0.92 -4.57
CA GLN A 160 14.16 -0.41 -4.20
C GLN A 160 13.66 -0.84 -2.82
N LYS A 161 13.64 0.07 -1.84
CA LYS A 161 13.11 -0.19 -0.50
C LYS A 161 11.61 -0.47 -0.52
N LEU A 162 10.84 0.37 -1.22
CA LEU A 162 9.40 0.22 -1.33
C LEU A 162 9.03 -1.08 -2.05
N PHE A 163 9.71 -1.41 -3.16
CA PHE A 163 9.50 -2.68 -3.85
C PHE A 163 9.69 -3.87 -2.92
N LYS A 164 10.83 -3.95 -2.22
CA LYS A 164 11.11 -5.04 -1.28
C LYS A 164 10.07 -5.14 -0.16
N LEU A 165 9.62 -4.01 0.37
CA LEU A 165 8.56 -3.98 1.38
C LEU A 165 7.21 -4.45 0.83
N MET A 166 6.84 -4.03 -0.38
CA MET A 166 5.62 -4.50 -1.03
C MET A 166 5.67 -6.00 -1.33
N SER A 167 6.79 -6.52 -1.84
CA SER A 167 6.99 -7.97 -2.03
C SER A 167 6.84 -8.71 -0.72
N PHE A 168 7.49 -8.21 0.34
CA PHE A 168 7.39 -8.78 1.68
C PHE A 168 5.93 -8.81 2.18
N CYS A 169 5.17 -7.74 1.99
CA CYS A 169 3.77 -7.65 2.37
C CYS A 169 2.88 -8.67 1.64
N LEU A 170 3.20 -9.02 0.39
CA LEU A 170 2.42 -9.99 -0.39
C LEU A 170 2.79 -11.45 -0.09
N ASP A 171 4.06 -11.71 0.23
CA ASP A 171 4.60 -13.06 0.41
C ASP A 171 4.48 -13.60 1.84
N ASN A 172 4.50 -12.74 2.85
CA ASN A 172 4.55 -13.17 4.24
C ASN A 172 3.19 -13.50 4.85
N GLU A 173 3.22 -14.45 5.78
CA GLU A 173 2.11 -14.69 6.70
C GLU A 173 2.16 -13.64 7.79
N MET A 174 1.18 -12.73 7.79
CA MET A 174 0.92 -11.91 8.97
C MET A 174 0.42 -12.82 10.10
N LYS A 175 1.28 -13.08 11.09
CA LYS A 175 0.85 -13.55 12.40
C LYS A 175 0.41 -12.31 13.18
N GLN A 176 -0.82 -12.31 13.69
CA GLN A 176 -1.32 -11.26 14.59
C GLN A 176 -0.49 -11.18 15.85
#